data_AF-A0A5K1EZI1-F1
#
_entry.id   AF-A0A5K1EZI1-F1
#
_cell.length_a   1.000
_cell.length_b   1.000
_cell.length_c   1.000
_cell.angle_alpha   90.00
_cell.angle_beta   90.00
_cell.angle_gamma   90.00
#
_symmetry.space_group_name_H-M   'P 1'
#
loop_
_entity.id
_entity.type
_entity.pdbx_description
1 polymer ?
#
loop_
_entity_poly.entity_id
_entity_poly.type
_entity_poly.pdbx_seq_one_letter_code
_entity_poly.pdbx_strand_id
1 'polypeptide(L)'
;MISGYGTHGHVDKATSLFNEMIDSWTKPNGVTFTSLLAACSHTGRVEQGQHYFDKIKEFRIVPSSDHYACMIDLLSRAGHLDRAYDFIRKMPMEPTASTWGTLLTGCRIHGRVDLVDICRENIINLEPWNSGYYVQLANLYANEREWDQFGKVRSTMKSAGLRKAPGFSMVELNSGIHKFIAGDTSHSQSKEILSFLKVLENLVREEGKMRNMDTLIQEIEHYNDTRTHSEWLAIAFGIINTKPGTTIRVIKNLRVCNECHDFTKLVTKITTRNIIMKDLNRFHHFSNGNCSCGDYSETH
;
A
#
# COMPACT_ATOMS: atom_id res chain seq x y z
N MET A 1 5.79 -20.89 6.70
CA MET A 1 6.99 -20.03 6.86
C MET A 1 7.27 -19.18 5.62
N ILE A 2 7.39 -19.76 4.42
CA ILE A 2 7.61 -19.01 3.15
C ILE A 2 6.59 -17.87 2.97
N SER A 3 5.29 -18.17 3.12
CA SER A 3 4.21 -17.17 3.06
C SER A 3 4.38 -16.02 4.07
N GLY A 4 4.79 -16.32 5.30
CA GLY A 4 5.04 -15.31 6.33
C GLY A 4 6.21 -14.40 5.96
N TYR A 5 7.30 -14.94 5.45
CA TYR A 5 8.41 -14.09 4.98
C TYR A 5 8.03 -13.27 3.75
N GLY A 6 7.22 -13.82 2.83
CA GLY A 6 6.75 -13.09 1.65
C GLY A 6 5.83 -11.90 1.97
N THR A 7 4.88 -12.08 2.89
CA THR A 7 3.99 -10.98 3.32
C THR A 7 4.71 -9.90 4.12
N HIS A 8 5.91 -10.20 4.64
CA HIS A 8 6.77 -9.27 5.39
C HIS A 8 7.90 -8.67 4.52
N GLY A 9 7.94 -8.97 3.22
CA GLY A 9 8.94 -8.42 2.29
C GLY A 9 10.35 -9.01 2.45
N HIS A 10 10.48 -10.18 3.09
CA HIS A 10 11.75 -10.87 3.26
C HIS A 10 11.99 -11.90 2.15
N VAL A 11 12.18 -11.41 0.92
CA VAL A 11 12.34 -12.24 -0.29
C VAL A 11 13.50 -13.22 -0.18
N ASP A 12 14.65 -12.81 0.39
CA ASP A 12 15.83 -13.66 0.50
C ASP A 12 15.56 -14.85 1.45
N LYS A 13 14.89 -14.61 2.59
CA LYS A 13 14.50 -15.68 3.52
C LYS A 13 13.45 -16.62 2.92
N ALA A 14 12.48 -16.07 2.20
CA ALA A 14 11.49 -16.87 1.48
C ALA A 14 12.15 -17.76 0.42
N THR A 15 13.16 -17.24 -0.28
CA THR A 15 13.96 -17.94 -1.28
C THR A 15 14.78 -19.07 -0.67
N SER A 16 15.49 -18.81 0.44
CA SER A 16 16.27 -19.84 1.12
C SER A 16 15.40 -21.00 1.59
N LEU A 17 14.23 -20.72 2.15
CA LEU A 17 13.28 -21.76 2.57
C LEU A 17 12.67 -22.53 1.39
N PHE A 18 12.50 -21.89 0.23
CA PHE A 18 12.08 -22.59 -0.98
C PHE A 18 13.16 -23.55 -1.47
N ASN A 19 14.43 -23.16 -1.42
CA ASN A 19 15.53 -24.05 -1.77
C ASN A 19 15.63 -25.23 -0.80
N GLU A 20 15.54 -24.99 0.51
CA GLU A 20 15.48 -26.05 1.53
C GLU A 20 14.29 -27.01 1.32
N MET A 21 13.13 -26.46 0.92
CA MET A 21 11.96 -27.27 0.57
C MET A 21 12.27 -28.23 -0.60
N ILE A 22 12.97 -27.77 -1.63
CA ILE A 22 13.38 -28.60 -2.76
C ILE A 22 14.43 -29.63 -2.33
N ASP A 23 15.46 -29.22 -1.60
CA ASP A 23 16.56 -30.08 -1.15
C ASP A 23 16.08 -31.20 -0.22
N SER A 24 15.03 -30.93 0.55
CA SER A 24 14.33 -31.90 1.40
C SER A 24 13.29 -32.77 0.65
N TRP A 25 13.25 -32.70 -0.69
CA TRP A 25 12.31 -33.42 -1.54
C TRP A 25 10.82 -33.10 -1.28
N THR A 26 10.56 -31.96 -0.62
CA THR A 26 9.20 -31.48 -0.37
C THR A 26 8.70 -30.73 -1.60
N LYS A 27 7.56 -31.14 -2.17
CA LYS A 27 7.05 -30.54 -3.42
C LYS A 27 6.42 -29.16 -3.18
N PRO A 28 6.91 -28.10 -3.84
CA PRO A 28 6.23 -26.81 -3.88
C PRO A 28 4.81 -26.94 -4.45
N ASN A 29 3.90 -26.06 -4.02
CA ASN A 29 2.54 -25.98 -4.55
C ASN A 29 2.22 -24.53 -4.96
N GLY A 30 1.01 -24.29 -5.48
CA GLY A 30 0.60 -22.94 -5.92
C GLY A 30 0.75 -21.88 -4.81
N VAL A 31 0.42 -22.22 -3.56
CA VAL A 31 0.57 -21.27 -2.44
C VAL A 31 2.04 -20.90 -2.20
N THR A 32 2.97 -21.84 -2.38
CA THR A 32 4.42 -21.58 -2.32
C THR A 32 4.82 -20.53 -3.36
N PHE A 33 4.40 -20.71 -4.61
CA PHE A 33 4.72 -19.79 -5.70
C PHE A 33 4.05 -18.43 -5.55
N THR A 34 2.77 -18.36 -5.19
CA THR A 34 2.11 -17.10 -4.84
C THR A 34 2.89 -16.34 -3.76
N SER A 35 3.39 -17.05 -2.74
CA SER A 35 4.17 -16.44 -1.66
C SER A 35 5.51 -15.86 -2.14
N LEU A 36 6.22 -16.57 -3.02
CA LEU A 36 7.48 -16.12 -3.60
C LEU A 36 7.27 -14.93 -4.55
N LEU A 37 6.25 -14.97 -5.39
CA LEU A 37 5.89 -13.89 -6.30
C LEU A 37 5.46 -12.63 -5.53
N ALA A 38 4.66 -12.78 -4.48
CA ALA A 38 4.30 -11.67 -3.58
C ALA A 38 5.55 -11.06 -2.92
N ALA A 39 6.49 -11.89 -2.46
CA ALA A 39 7.76 -11.41 -1.91
C ALA A 39 8.56 -10.60 -2.93
N CYS A 40 8.64 -11.08 -4.18
CA CYS A 40 9.28 -10.37 -5.29
C CYS A 40 8.56 -9.04 -5.58
N SER A 41 7.22 -9.03 -5.63
CA SER A 41 6.43 -7.82 -5.82
C SER A 41 6.68 -6.77 -4.74
N HIS A 42 6.79 -7.20 -3.48
CA HIS A 42 7.02 -6.30 -2.36
C HIS A 42 8.43 -5.68 -2.33
N THR A 43 9.40 -6.29 -3.01
CA THR A 43 10.83 -5.94 -2.98
C THR A 43 11.41 -5.54 -4.35
N GLY A 44 10.59 -5.59 -5.40
CA GLY A 44 10.98 -5.16 -6.74
C GLY A 44 11.90 -6.07 -7.51
N ARG A 45 11.94 -7.34 -7.14
CA ARG A 45 12.79 -8.34 -7.80
C ARG A 45 12.13 -8.85 -9.08
N VAL A 46 12.06 -8.02 -10.13
CA VAL A 46 11.35 -8.32 -11.39
C VAL A 46 11.86 -9.61 -12.04
N GLU A 47 13.18 -9.74 -12.19
CA GLU A 47 13.80 -10.93 -12.81
C GLU A 47 13.54 -12.20 -12.01
N GLN A 48 13.64 -12.10 -10.68
CA GLN A 48 13.37 -13.23 -9.78
C GLN A 48 11.89 -13.63 -9.80
N GLY A 49 10.98 -12.66 -9.85
CA GLY A 49 9.55 -12.92 -10.00
C GLY A 49 9.24 -13.65 -11.31
N GLN A 50 9.81 -13.18 -12.43
CA GLN A 50 9.68 -13.86 -13.72
C GLN A 50 10.22 -15.30 -13.66
N HIS A 51 11.40 -15.48 -13.08
CA HIS A 51 12.00 -16.80 -12.88
C HIS A 51 11.07 -17.75 -12.11
N TYR A 52 10.48 -17.30 -10.99
CA TYR A 52 9.55 -18.12 -10.23
C TYR A 52 8.26 -18.41 -10.99
N PHE A 53 7.73 -17.44 -11.76
CA PHE A 53 6.53 -17.64 -12.56
C PHE A 53 6.74 -18.70 -13.63
N ASP A 54 7.89 -18.69 -14.32
CA ASP A 54 8.24 -19.67 -15.34
C ASP A 54 8.44 -21.07 -14.73
N LYS A 55 9.04 -21.14 -13.53
CA LYS A 55 9.22 -22.39 -12.77
C LYS A 55 7.92 -23.08 -12.38
N ILE A 56 6.78 -22.38 -12.26
CA ILE A 56 5.49 -22.99 -11.89
C ILE A 56 5.18 -24.22 -12.77
N LYS A 57 5.44 -24.11 -14.07
CA LYS A 57 5.18 -25.17 -15.04
C LYS A 57 6.13 -26.36 -14.90
N GLU A 58 7.38 -26.13 -14.47
CA GLU A 58 8.35 -27.20 -14.18
C GLU A 58 7.83 -28.14 -13.08
N PHE A 59 7.05 -27.61 -12.13
CA PHE A 59 6.40 -28.37 -11.06
C PHE A 59 5.01 -28.90 -11.43
N ARG A 60 4.62 -28.82 -12.71
CA ARG A 60 3.30 -29.24 -13.24
C ARG A 60 2.12 -28.53 -12.55
N ILE A 61 2.33 -27.30 -12.12
CA ILE A 61 1.29 -26.46 -11.54
C ILE A 61 0.73 -25.57 -12.66
N VAL A 62 -0.59 -25.39 -12.69
CA VAL A 62 -1.25 -24.42 -13.58
C VAL A 62 -1.28 -23.07 -12.87
N PRO A 63 -0.73 -21.99 -13.46
CA PRO A 63 -0.79 -20.66 -12.85
C PRO A 63 -2.25 -20.22 -12.63
N SER A 64 -2.60 -19.95 -11.37
CA SER A 64 -3.89 -19.39 -10.96
C SER A 64 -3.92 -17.85 -11.10
N SER A 65 -5.10 -17.26 -10.92
CA SER A 65 -5.32 -15.81 -10.87
C SER A 65 -4.36 -15.09 -9.91
N ASP A 66 -4.06 -15.69 -8.76
CA ASP A 66 -3.19 -15.08 -7.74
C ASP A 66 -1.73 -14.95 -8.22
N HIS A 67 -1.24 -15.93 -8.99
CA HIS A 67 0.10 -15.87 -9.57
C HIS A 67 0.21 -14.74 -10.59
N TYR A 68 -0.81 -14.60 -11.46
CA TYR A 68 -0.90 -13.50 -12.42
C TYR A 68 -1.02 -12.16 -11.70
N ALA A 69 -1.88 -12.04 -10.69
CA ALA A 69 -2.06 -10.83 -9.89
C ALA A 69 -0.73 -10.38 -9.25
N CYS A 70 0.05 -11.31 -8.69
CA CYS A 70 1.37 -10.98 -8.14
C CYS A 70 2.35 -10.48 -9.21
N MET A 71 2.36 -11.07 -10.41
CA MET A 71 3.21 -10.61 -11.51
C MET A 71 2.79 -9.23 -12.03
N ILE A 72 1.48 -9.00 -12.15
CA ILE A 72 0.93 -7.71 -12.58
C ILE A 72 1.24 -6.62 -11.57
N ASP A 73 1.13 -6.89 -10.26
CA ASP A 73 1.53 -5.95 -9.21
C ASP A 73 3.04 -5.65 -9.28
N LEU A 74 3.89 -6.69 -9.40
CA LEU A 74 5.33 -6.55 -9.50
C LEU A 74 5.74 -5.67 -10.70
N LEU A 75 5.21 -5.98 -11.89
CA LEU A 75 5.51 -5.27 -13.12
C LEU A 75 4.95 -3.84 -13.11
N SER A 76 3.73 -3.65 -12.61
CA SER A 76 3.09 -2.34 -12.53
C SER A 76 3.87 -1.39 -11.63
N ARG A 77 4.35 -1.88 -10.48
CA ARG A 77 5.15 -1.09 -9.54
C ARG A 77 6.53 -0.76 -10.08
N ALA A 78 7.14 -1.69 -10.82
CA ALA A 78 8.42 -1.52 -11.48
C ALA A 78 8.38 -0.59 -12.71
N GLY A 79 7.20 -0.15 -13.15
CA GLY A 79 7.03 0.68 -14.34
C GLY A 79 7.02 -0.10 -15.66
N HIS A 80 7.04 -1.43 -15.60
CA HIS A 80 6.92 -2.29 -16.78
C HIS A 80 5.46 -2.46 -17.21
N LEU A 81 4.76 -1.35 -17.46
CA LEU A 81 3.31 -1.32 -17.64
C LEU A 81 2.83 -2.08 -18.89
N ASP A 82 3.61 -2.11 -19.97
CA ASP A 82 3.24 -2.87 -21.17
C ASP A 82 3.31 -4.38 -20.89
N ARG A 83 4.35 -4.83 -20.18
CA ARG A 83 4.46 -6.22 -19.72
C ARG A 83 3.33 -6.57 -18.76
N ALA A 84 2.97 -5.67 -17.85
CA ALA A 84 1.85 -5.87 -16.93
C ALA A 84 0.53 -6.05 -17.70
N TYR A 85 0.28 -5.20 -18.70
CA TYR A 85 -0.91 -5.30 -19.56
C TYR A 85 -0.91 -6.58 -20.41
N ASP A 86 0.23 -6.98 -20.96
CA ASP A 86 0.37 -8.25 -21.67
C ASP A 86 0.10 -9.46 -20.78
N PHE A 87 0.50 -9.41 -19.50
CA PHE A 87 0.15 -10.45 -18.53
C PHE A 87 -1.36 -10.54 -18.34
N ILE A 88 -2.07 -9.42 -18.21
CA ILE A 88 -3.53 -9.39 -18.12
C ILE A 88 -4.16 -10.04 -19.37
N ARG A 89 -3.70 -9.65 -20.57
CA ARG A 89 -4.24 -10.17 -21.83
C ARG A 89 -4.00 -11.67 -22.03
N LYS A 90 -2.95 -12.22 -21.43
CA LYS A 90 -2.58 -13.64 -21.51
C LYS A 90 -3.18 -14.47 -20.39
N MET A 91 -3.93 -13.88 -19.46
CA MET A 91 -4.60 -14.63 -18.41
C MET A 91 -5.57 -15.65 -19.02
N PRO A 92 -5.50 -16.93 -18.64
CA PRO A 92 -6.45 -17.94 -19.10
C PRO A 92 -7.81 -17.86 -18.38
N MET A 93 -7.96 -16.91 -17.45
CA MET A 93 -9.19 -16.60 -16.73
C MET A 93 -9.51 -15.11 -16.85
N GLU A 94 -10.78 -14.76 -16.65
CA GLU A 94 -11.23 -13.37 -16.68
C GLU A 94 -10.49 -12.50 -15.65
N PRO A 95 -9.89 -11.38 -16.07
CA PRO A 95 -9.25 -10.44 -15.14
C PRO A 95 -10.28 -9.80 -14.21
N THR A 96 -9.93 -9.69 -12.93
CA THR A 96 -10.79 -9.06 -11.92
C THR A 96 -10.65 -7.53 -11.93
N ALA A 97 -11.60 -6.80 -11.34
CA ALA A 97 -11.47 -5.35 -11.16
C ALA A 97 -10.20 -4.98 -10.37
N SER A 98 -9.81 -5.81 -9.39
CA SER A 98 -8.56 -5.64 -8.65
C SER A 98 -7.31 -5.77 -9.53
N THR A 99 -7.35 -6.64 -10.54
CA THR A 99 -6.26 -6.80 -11.52
C THR A 99 -6.07 -5.51 -12.33
N TRP A 100 -7.17 -4.96 -12.86
CA TRP A 100 -7.14 -3.68 -13.58
C TRP A 100 -6.81 -2.49 -12.67
N GLY A 101 -7.29 -2.50 -11.42
CA GLY A 101 -6.97 -1.49 -10.41
C GLY A 101 -5.48 -1.46 -10.05
N THR A 102 -4.83 -2.62 -10.06
CA THR A 102 -3.37 -2.74 -9.87
C THR A 102 -2.62 -2.07 -11.01
N LEU A 103 -3.02 -2.33 -12.27
CA LEU A 103 -2.44 -1.70 -13.45
C LEU A 103 -2.70 -0.18 -13.46
N LEU A 104 -3.91 0.26 -13.11
CA LEU A 104 -4.25 1.68 -12.96
C LEU A 104 -3.37 2.37 -11.90
N THR A 105 -3.06 1.67 -10.82
CA THR A 105 -2.14 2.15 -9.78
C THR A 105 -0.74 2.37 -10.36
N GLY A 106 -0.23 1.41 -11.15
CA GLY A 106 1.04 1.56 -11.86
C GLY A 106 1.01 2.73 -12.84
N CYS A 107 -0.05 2.86 -13.64
CA CYS A 107 -0.23 3.97 -14.57
C CYS A 107 -0.18 5.33 -13.88
N ARG A 108 -0.85 5.47 -12.73
CA ARG A 108 -0.81 6.69 -11.91
C ARG A 108 0.59 7.01 -11.38
N ILE A 109 1.33 5.99 -10.94
CA ILE A 109 2.67 6.17 -10.36
C ILE A 109 3.65 6.61 -11.46
N HIS A 110 3.56 6.01 -12.64
CA HIS A 110 4.51 6.22 -13.73
C HIS A 110 4.01 7.17 -14.83
N GLY A 111 2.95 7.94 -14.57
CA GLY A 111 2.43 8.98 -15.47
C GLY A 111 1.96 8.46 -16.84
N ARG A 112 1.47 7.21 -16.91
CA ARG A 112 1.10 6.57 -18.18
C ARG A 112 -0.39 6.65 -18.43
N VAL A 113 -0.79 7.51 -19.37
CA VAL A 113 -2.20 7.88 -19.59
C VAL A 113 -2.92 6.96 -20.57
N ASP A 114 -2.24 6.38 -21.56
CA ASP A 114 -2.86 5.62 -22.65
C ASP A 114 -3.59 4.34 -22.23
N LEU A 115 -3.21 3.72 -21.10
CA LEU A 115 -3.94 2.57 -20.53
C LEU A 115 -5.03 2.94 -19.52
N VAL A 116 -5.14 4.22 -19.12
CA VAL A 116 -6.08 4.64 -18.08
C VAL A 116 -7.52 4.39 -18.51
N ASP A 117 -7.82 4.66 -19.78
CA ASP A 117 -9.16 4.44 -20.35
C ASP A 117 -9.53 2.96 -20.37
N ILE A 118 -8.59 2.09 -20.76
CA ILE A 118 -8.77 0.64 -20.75
C ILE A 118 -9.00 0.14 -19.32
N CYS A 119 -8.21 0.61 -18.36
CA CYS A 119 -8.40 0.25 -16.96
C CYS A 119 -9.76 0.75 -16.44
N ARG A 120 -10.12 2.00 -16.75
CA ARG A 120 -11.39 2.62 -16.35
C ARG A 120 -12.57 1.79 -16.82
N GLU A 121 -12.63 1.48 -18.11
CA GLU A 121 -13.75 0.75 -18.70
C GLU A 121 -13.94 -0.61 -18.03
N ASN A 122 -12.87 -1.38 -17.90
CA ASN A 122 -12.93 -2.70 -17.27
C ASN A 122 -13.33 -2.61 -15.78
N ILE A 123 -12.77 -1.66 -15.04
CA ILE A 123 -13.08 -1.49 -13.61
C ILE A 123 -14.54 -1.09 -13.41
N ILE A 124 -15.04 -0.11 -14.17
CA ILE A 124 -16.41 0.37 -14.05
C ILE A 124 -17.41 -0.71 -14.48
N ASN A 125 -17.09 -1.51 -15.48
CA ASN A 125 -17.94 -2.61 -15.90
C ASN A 125 -18.01 -3.74 -14.86
N LEU A 126 -16.90 -4.03 -14.18
CA LEU A 126 -16.81 -5.11 -13.20
C LEU A 126 -17.32 -4.72 -11.81
N GLU A 127 -17.01 -3.52 -11.33
CA GLU A 127 -17.37 -3.04 -9.98
C GLU A 127 -17.85 -1.56 -9.99
N PRO A 128 -18.99 -1.25 -10.65
CA PRO A 128 -19.53 0.11 -10.71
C PRO A 128 -19.91 0.69 -9.34
N TRP A 129 -20.06 -0.14 -8.30
CA TRP A 129 -20.36 0.29 -6.93
C TRP A 129 -19.11 0.62 -6.11
N ASN A 130 -17.91 0.35 -6.60
CA ASN A 130 -16.68 0.50 -5.82
C ASN A 130 -16.15 1.94 -5.91
N SER A 131 -16.53 2.77 -4.93
CA SER A 131 -16.13 4.19 -4.87
C SER A 131 -14.61 4.42 -4.83
N GLY A 132 -13.82 3.43 -4.39
CA GLY A 132 -12.36 3.51 -4.33
C GLY A 132 -11.73 3.73 -5.70
N TYR A 133 -12.19 3.01 -6.72
CA TYR A 133 -11.66 3.15 -8.08
C TYR A 133 -12.03 4.47 -8.73
N TYR A 134 -13.24 4.98 -8.50
CA TYR A 134 -13.62 6.31 -9.01
C TYR A 134 -12.77 7.41 -8.37
N VAL A 135 -12.49 7.32 -7.07
CA VAL A 135 -11.57 8.26 -6.39
C VAL A 135 -10.17 8.17 -7.00
N GLN A 136 -9.69 6.97 -7.28
CA GLN A 136 -8.39 6.77 -7.91
C GLN A 136 -8.31 7.38 -9.31
N LEU A 137 -9.32 7.15 -10.15
CA LEU A 137 -9.44 7.73 -11.49
C LEU A 137 -9.51 9.26 -11.43
N ALA A 138 -10.34 9.81 -10.54
CA ALA A 138 -10.43 11.26 -10.36
C ALA A 138 -9.08 11.85 -9.95
N ASN A 139 -8.38 11.26 -8.99
CA ASN A 139 -7.06 11.76 -8.59
C ASN A 139 -6.04 11.71 -9.73
N LEU A 140 -6.07 10.67 -10.58
CA LEU A 140 -5.20 10.60 -11.76
C LEU A 140 -5.51 11.73 -12.74
N TYR A 141 -6.76 11.91 -13.14
CA TYR A 141 -7.13 13.00 -14.07
C TYR A 141 -6.81 14.38 -13.50
N ALA A 142 -6.97 14.60 -12.19
CA ALA A 142 -6.58 15.85 -11.54
C ALA A 142 -5.06 16.09 -11.63
N ASN A 143 -4.24 15.07 -11.40
CA ASN A 143 -2.78 15.17 -11.51
C ASN A 143 -2.33 15.53 -12.93
N GLU A 144 -2.97 14.94 -13.94
CA GLU A 144 -2.70 15.20 -15.36
C GLU A 144 -3.40 16.46 -15.90
N ARG A 145 -4.12 17.21 -15.04
CA ARG A 145 -4.88 18.42 -15.39
C ARG A 145 -5.99 18.19 -16.43
N GLU A 146 -6.47 16.95 -16.52
CA GLU A 146 -7.60 16.52 -17.35
C GLU A 146 -8.94 16.80 -16.65
N TRP A 147 -9.26 18.09 -16.47
CA TRP A 147 -10.40 18.55 -15.66
C TRP A 147 -11.77 18.07 -16.17
N ASP A 148 -11.91 17.88 -17.48
CA ASP A 148 -13.15 17.37 -18.08
C ASP A 148 -13.41 15.92 -17.65
N GLN A 149 -12.38 15.07 -17.67
CA GLN A 149 -12.49 13.66 -17.24
C GLN A 149 -12.66 13.56 -15.74
N PHE A 150 -11.96 14.40 -14.96
CA PHE A 150 -12.19 14.55 -13.52
C PHE A 150 -13.66 14.86 -13.22
N GLY A 151 -14.23 15.86 -13.90
CA GLY A 151 -15.62 16.28 -13.74
C GLY A 151 -16.60 15.15 -14.07
N LYS A 152 -16.38 14.42 -15.17
CA LYS A 152 -17.19 13.26 -15.55
C LYS A 152 -17.19 12.18 -14.46
N VAL A 153 -16.01 11.75 -14.00
CA VAL A 153 -15.89 10.71 -12.96
C VAL A 153 -16.58 11.15 -11.66
N ARG A 154 -16.39 12.41 -11.22
CA ARG A 154 -17.05 12.94 -10.03
C ARG A 154 -18.57 13.02 -10.17
N SER A 155 -19.06 13.41 -11.35
CA SER A 155 -20.49 13.42 -11.66
C SER A 155 -21.09 12.01 -11.60
N THR A 156 -20.42 11.02 -12.22
CA THR A 156 -20.83 9.61 -12.17
C THR A 156 -20.88 9.07 -10.75
N MET A 157 -19.86 9.37 -9.91
CA MET A 157 -19.90 9.00 -8.49
C MET A 157 -21.13 9.57 -7.78
N LYS A 158 -21.42 10.87 -8.01
CA LYS A 158 -22.53 11.57 -7.37
C LYS A 158 -23.87 10.99 -7.82
N SER A 159 -24.07 10.76 -9.11
CA SER A 159 -25.31 10.19 -9.65
C SER A 159 -25.54 8.75 -9.18
N ALA A 160 -24.47 7.99 -8.98
CA ALA A 160 -24.52 6.63 -8.43
C ALA A 160 -24.61 6.58 -6.89
N GLY A 161 -24.67 7.74 -6.20
CA GLY A 161 -24.75 7.80 -4.74
C GLY A 161 -23.49 7.32 -4.01
N LEU A 162 -22.36 7.19 -4.72
CA LEU A 162 -21.13 6.63 -4.19
C LEU A 162 -20.41 7.62 -3.28
N ARG A 163 -20.02 7.14 -2.10
CA ARG A 163 -19.20 7.90 -1.14
C ARG A 163 -17.92 7.14 -0.84
N LYS A 164 -16.82 7.87 -0.68
CA LYS A 164 -15.53 7.31 -0.27
C LYS A 164 -15.65 6.82 1.17
N ALA A 165 -15.32 5.55 1.42
CA ALA A 165 -15.19 5.04 2.78
C ALA A 165 -14.02 5.74 3.49
N PRO A 166 -14.15 6.15 4.77
CA PRO A 166 -13.07 6.78 5.49
C PRO A 166 -11.89 5.81 5.68
N GLY A 167 -10.68 6.34 5.52
CA GLY A 167 -9.47 5.65 5.95
C GLY A 167 -9.36 5.66 7.46
N PHE A 168 -8.94 4.54 8.04
CA PHE A 168 -8.71 4.42 9.47
C PHE A 168 -7.49 3.58 9.77
N SER A 169 -6.94 3.81 10.96
CA SER A 169 -5.85 3.01 11.52
C SER A 169 -6.27 2.48 12.89
N MET A 170 -5.76 1.31 13.26
CA MET A 170 -6.07 0.65 14.51
C MET A 170 -4.80 0.25 15.24
N VAL A 171 -4.84 0.33 16.57
CA VAL A 171 -3.81 -0.16 17.47
C VAL A 171 -4.46 -1.05 18.52
N GLU A 172 -3.87 -2.22 18.75
CA GLU A 172 -4.29 -3.13 19.80
C GLU A 172 -3.37 -2.96 21.02
N LEU A 173 -3.92 -2.49 22.14
CA LEU A 173 -3.20 -2.29 23.41
C LEU A 173 -4.11 -2.60 24.58
N ASN A 174 -3.54 -3.16 25.66
CA ASN A 174 -4.24 -3.45 26.92
C ASN A 174 -5.56 -4.23 26.73
N SER A 175 -5.58 -5.20 25.81
CA SER A 175 -6.75 -6.00 25.44
C SER A 175 -7.91 -5.21 24.79
N GLY A 176 -7.66 -3.98 24.32
CA GLY A 176 -8.60 -3.14 23.58
C GLY A 176 -8.11 -2.80 22.17
N ILE A 177 -9.05 -2.60 21.25
CA ILE A 177 -8.78 -2.11 19.89
C ILE A 177 -9.14 -0.63 19.84
N HIS A 178 -8.16 0.20 19.53
CA HIS A 178 -8.31 1.65 19.40
C HIS A 178 -8.29 2.03 17.94
N LYS A 179 -9.39 2.60 17.45
CA LYS A 179 -9.57 3.01 16.05
C LYS A 179 -9.46 4.53 15.91
N PHE A 180 -8.73 4.97 14.91
CA PHE A 180 -8.50 6.37 14.61
C PHE A 180 -8.91 6.69 13.17
N ILE A 181 -9.66 7.77 13.00
CA ILE A 181 -10.05 8.33 11.70
C ILE A 181 -9.52 9.77 11.66
N ALA A 182 -9.02 10.22 10.50
CA ALA A 182 -8.56 11.59 10.33
C ALA A 182 -9.69 12.59 10.67
N GLY A 183 -9.40 13.55 11.55
CA GLY A 183 -10.36 14.54 12.03
C GLY A 183 -11.37 14.06 13.07
N ASP A 184 -11.35 12.78 13.45
CA ASP A 184 -12.20 12.24 14.53
C ASP A 184 -11.58 12.49 15.91
N THR A 185 -12.31 13.17 16.79
CA THR A 185 -11.88 13.50 18.16
C THR A 185 -12.67 12.76 19.22
N SER A 186 -13.47 11.75 18.85
CA SER A 186 -14.33 10.98 19.77
C SER A 186 -13.56 10.11 20.77
N HIS A 187 -12.29 9.81 20.50
CA HIS A 187 -11.45 9.02 21.40
C HIS A 187 -11.22 9.74 22.74
N SER A 188 -11.28 9.02 23.86
CA SER A 188 -11.15 9.60 25.22
C SER A 188 -9.84 10.37 25.44
N GLN A 189 -8.74 9.89 24.85
CA GLN A 189 -7.42 10.53 24.88
C GLN A 189 -7.15 11.47 23.69
N SER A 190 -8.15 11.89 22.91
CA SER A 190 -7.93 12.69 21.68
C SER A 190 -7.08 13.95 21.91
N LYS A 191 -7.33 14.69 23.00
CA LYS A 191 -6.55 15.89 23.36
C LYS A 191 -5.06 15.59 23.62
N GLU A 192 -4.79 14.52 24.35
CA GLU A 192 -3.42 14.09 24.69
C GLU A 192 -2.67 13.56 23.45
N ILE A 193 -3.37 12.81 22.61
CA ILE A 193 -2.81 12.30 21.34
C ILE A 193 -2.44 13.46 20.42
N LEU A 194 -3.33 14.44 20.24
CA LEU A 194 -3.10 15.59 19.36
C LEU A 194 -1.98 16.50 19.88
N SER A 195 -1.91 16.73 21.19
CA SER A 195 -0.82 17.54 21.76
C SER A 195 0.54 16.87 21.59
N PHE A 196 0.62 15.56 21.84
CA PHE A 196 1.85 14.79 21.62
C PHE A 196 2.22 14.67 20.15
N LEU A 197 1.23 14.51 19.25
CA LEU A 197 1.48 14.46 17.82
C LEU A 197 2.15 15.75 17.34
N LYS A 198 1.72 16.91 17.81
CA LYS A 198 2.37 18.19 17.48
C LYS A 198 3.84 18.23 17.92
N VAL A 199 4.18 17.62 19.06
CA VAL A 199 5.58 17.46 19.50
C VAL A 199 6.35 16.55 18.55
N LEU A 200 5.78 15.39 18.18
CA LEU A 200 6.41 14.48 17.22
C LEU A 200 6.63 15.14 15.86
N GLU A 201 5.65 15.85 15.33
CA GLU A 201 5.78 16.57 14.06
C GLU A 201 6.94 17.57 14.07
N ASN A 202 7.09 18.32 15.17
CA ASN A 202 8.21 19.26 15.33
C ASN A 202 9.56 18.53 15.36
N LEU A 203 9.68 17.44 16.12
CA LEU A 203 10.92 16.64 16.18
C LEU A 203 11.27 16.05 14.80
N VAL A 204 10.27 15.59 14.05
CA VAL A 204 10.46 15.06 12.69
C VAL A 204 10.89 16.18 11.72
N ARG A 205 10.39 17.41 11.89
CA ARG A 205 10.83 18.59 11.10
C ARG A 205 12.28 18.96 11.41
N GLU A 206 12.68 18.93 12.68
CA GLU A 206 14.05 19.26 13.12
C GLU A 206 15.10 18.26 12.61
N GLU A 207 14.74 16.99 12.43
CA GLU A 207 15.60 15.99 11.77
C GLU A 207 15.86 16.28 10.27
N GLY A 208 15.26 17.34 9.70
CA GLY A 208 15.64 17.92 8.41
C GLY A 208 15.27 17.10 7.17
N LYS A 209 14.38 16.11 7.30
CA LYS A 209 14.06 15.15 6.23
C LYS A 209 12.61 15.17 5.73
N MET A 210 11.69 15.90 6.37
CA MET A 210 10.39 16.14 5.76
C MET A 210 10.55 17.20 4.66
N ARG A 211 10.39 16.81 3.40
CA ARG A 211 10.26 17.78 2.29
C ARG A 211 9.11 18.72 2.60
N ASN A 212 9.28 20.00 2.27
CA ASN A 212 8.19 20.99 2.36
C ASN A 212 6.96 20.46 1.63
N MET A 213 5.95 20.11 2.40
CA MET A 213 4.61 19.72 1.96
C MET A 213 3.81 20.89 1.37
N ASP A 214 4.49 21.85 0.72
CA ASP A 214 3.91 23.09 0.22
C ASP A 214 3.57 23.06 -1.28
N THR A 215 3.74 21.92 -1.96
CA THR A 215 3.35 21.83 -3.37
C THR A 215 1.93 21.30 -3.55
N LEU A 216 1.02 22.25 -3.82
CA LEU A 216 -0.18 22.13 -4.65
C LEU A 216 -1.57 21.98 -3.99
N ILE A 217 -1.82 22.48 -2.78
CA ILE A 217 -3.19 22.84 -2.33
C ILE A 217 -3.11 24.07 -1.40
N GLN A 218 -2.73 25.23 -1.94
CA GLN A 218 -2.91 26.53 -1.27
C GLN A 218 -4.06 27.37 -1.87
N GLU A 219 -4.82 26.85 -2.84
CA GLU A 219 -5.87 27.63 -3.51
C GLU A 219 -7.30 27.15 -3.26
N ILE A 220 -7.56 26.40 -2.18
CA ILE A 220 -8.94 26.20 -1.71
C ILE A 220 -8.98 26.45 -0.21
N GLU A 221 -9.41 27.66 0.13
CA GLU A 221 -9.60 28.15 1.48
C GLU A 221 -10.62 27.31 2.28
N HIS A 222 -10.42 27.33 3.61
CA HIS A 222 -11.46 27.16 4.63
C HIS A 222 -12.22 25.82 4.67
N TYR A 223 -11.53 24.75 5.06
CA TYR A 223 -12.17 23.64 5.77
C TYR A 223 -11.18 23.00 6.73
N ASN A 224 -11.55 22.95 8.03
CA ASN A 224 -11.02 22.17 9.15
C ASN A 224 -9.66 21.46 8.98
N ASP A 225 -8.82 21.57 10.00
CA ASP A 225 -7.55 20.87 10.25
C ASP A 225 -7.58 19.36 9.89
N THR A 226 -7.53 19.05 8.59
CA THR A 226 -7.74 17.74 7.96
C THR A 226 -6.42 17.10 7.53
N ARG A 227 -5.29 17.70 7.95
CA ARG A 227 -3.94 17.24 7.65
C ARG A 227 -3.51 16.03 8.48
N THR A 228 -4.26 15.67 9.51
CA THR A 228 -3.84 14.61 10.44
C THR A 228 -4.19 13.23 9.91
N HIS A 229 -3.17 12.44 9.55
CA HIS A 229 -3.35 11.08 9.07
C HIS A 229 -3.71 10.12 10.22
N SER A 230 -4.59 9.16 9.96
CA SER A 230 -5.03 8.19 10.98
C SER A 230 -3.88 7.37 11.58
N GLU A 231 -2.84 7.11 10.78
CA GLU A 231 -1.64 6.39 11.17
C GLU A 231 -0.84 7.19 12.20
N TRP A 232 -0.79 8.51 12.06
CA TRP A 232 -0.04 9.37 12.96
C TRP A 232 -0.69 9.40 14.34
N LEU A 233 -2.03 9.48 14.37
CA LEU A 233 -2.82 9.34 15.60
C LEU A 233 -2.59 7.98 16.29
N ALA A 234 -2.64 6.90 15.50
CA ALA A 234 -2.39 5.54 15.97
C ALA A 234 -0.98 5.39 16.56
N ILE A 235 0.05 5.89 15.87
CA ILE A 235 1.45 5.86 16.33
C ILE A 235 1.62 6.69 17.60
N ALA A 236 1.11 7.91 17.63
CA ALA A 236 1.16 8.79 18.80
C ALA A 236 0.51 8.12 20.02
N PHE A 237 -0.71 7.59 19.86
CA PHE A 237 -1.39 6.82 20.89
C PHE A 237 -0.56 5.62 21.38
N GLY A 238 0.03 4.87 20.43
CA GLY A 238 0.88 3.72 20.74
C GLY A 238 2.12 4.09 21.55
N ILE A 239 2.73 5.25 21.28
CA ILE A 239 3.92 5.72 22.00
C ILE A 239 3.56 6.13 23.42
N ILE A 240 2.51 6.95 23.58
CA ILE A 240 2.03 7.47 24.88
C ILE A 240 1.70 6.32 25.83
N ASN A 241 1.01 5.30 25.34
CA ASN A 241 0.44 4.24 26.17
C ASN A 241 1.33 2.99 26.30
N THR A 242 2.59 3.03 25.86
CA THR A 242 3.52 1.89 25.99
C THR A 242 4.90 2.30 26.49
N LYS A 243 5.57 1.37 27.19
CA LYS A 243 6.92 1.56 27.73
C LYS A 243 7.95 1.76 26.61
N PRO A 244 9.04 2.53 26.83
CA PRO A 244 10.16 2.63 25.91
C PRO A 244 10.65 1.26 25.42
N GLY A 245 11.00 1.16 24.14
CA GLY A 245 11.42 -0.09 23.49
C GLY A 245 10.27 -1.05 23.10
N THR A 246 9.03 -0.79 23.53
CA THR A 246 7.88 -1.63 23.14
C THR A 246 7.59 -1.47 21.64
N THR A 247 7.43 -2.58 20.91
CA THR A 247 7.06 -2.54 19.48
C THR A 247 5.59 -2.18 19.32
N ILE A 248 5.30 -1.14 18.54
CA ILE A 248 3.95 -0.67 18.26
C ILE A 248 3.44 -1.36 17.00
N ARG A 249 2.20 -1.87 17.04
CA ARG A 249 1.55 -2.53 15.89
C ARG A 249 0.36 -1.71 15.43
N VAL A 250 0.39 -1.30 14.16
CA VAL A 250 -0.65 -0.48 13.53
C VAL A 250 -1.26 -1.25 12.36
N ILE A 251 -2.59 -1.28 12.26
CA ILE A 251 -3.31 -1.85 11.11
C ILE A 251 -4.08 -0.75 10.40
N LYS A 252 -3.90 -0.64 9.08
CA LYS A 252 -4.59 0.33 8.22
C LYS A 252 -5.49 -0.37 7.22
N ASN A 253 -6.70 0.16 6.99
CA ASN A 253 -7.65 -0.39 6.01
C ASN A 253 -7.39 0.10 4.56
N LEU A 254 -6.35 0.87 4.35
CA LEU A 254 -5.91 1.42 3.07
C LEU A 254 -4.40 1.23 2.95
N ARG A 255 -3.85 1.36 1.74
CA ARG A 255 -2.39 1.40 1.53
C ARG A 255 -1.77 2.57 2.31
N VAL A 256 -0.59 2.36 2.90
CA VAL A 256 0.19 3.44 3.52
C VAL A 256 0.62 4.44 2.44
N CYS A 257 0.38 5.74 2.66
CA CYS A 257 0.89 6.78 1.77
C CYS A 257 2.36 7.14 2.10
N ASN A 258 3.07 7.75 1.15
CA ASN A 258 4.48 8.10 1.30
C ASN A 258 4.74 8.97 2.54
N GLU A 259 3.87 9.96 2.79
CA GLU A 259 3.97 10.82 3.98
C GLU A 259 3.90 10.03 5.29
N CYS A 260 2.96 9.07 5.39
CA CYS A 260 2.89 8.18 6.56
C CYS A 260 4.10 7.27 6.67
N HIS A 261 4.60 6.77 5.55
CA HIS A 261 5.76 5.90 5.51
C HIS A 261 7.03 6.63 5.98
N ASP A 262 7.29 7.83 5.44
CA ASP A 262 8.41 8.68 5.82
C ASP A 262 8.32 9.18 7.26
N PHE A 263 7.13 9.64 7.69
CA PHE A 263 6.88 9.99 9.07
C PHE A 263 7.19 8.83 10.01
N THR A 264 6.70 7.62 9.71
CA THR A 264 6.92 6.45 10.55
C THR A 264 8.40 6.09 10.63
N LYS A 265 9.13 6.11 9.51
CA LYS A 265 10.59 5.93 9.50
C LYS A 265 11.27 6.90 10.47
N LEU A 266 11.00 8.20 10.35
CA LEU A 266 11.62 9.22 11.20
C LEU A 266 11.24 9.06 12.68
N VAL A 267 9.98 8.76 12.98
CA VAL A 267 9.54 8.47 14.34
C VAL A 267 10.29 7.28 14.95
N THR A 268 10.54 6.20 14.21
CA THR A 268 11.32 5.06 14.74
C THR A 268 12.77 5.43 15.07
N LYS A 269 13.36 6.36 14.33
CA LYS A 269 14.70 6.89 14.59
C LYS A 269 14.71 7.76 15.85
N ILE A 270 13.78 8.73 15.94
CA ILE A 270 13.68 9.69 17.06
C ILE A 270 13.36 8.98 18.38
N THR A 271 12.38 8.07 18.35
CA THR A 271 11.88 7.41 19.56
C THR A 271 12.66 6.16 19.92
N THR A 272 13.57 5.70 19.06
CA THR A 272 14.29 4.41 19.17
C THR A 272 13.34 3.21 19.35
N ARG A 273 12.15 3.27 18.74
CA ARG A 273 11.14 2.21 18.81
C ARG A 273 10.91 1.57 17.46
N ASN A 274 10.65 0.26 17.46
CA ASN A 274 10.20 -0.45 16.27
C ASN A 274 8.69 -0.27 16.10
N ILE A 275 8.26 -0.05 14.85
CA ILE A 275 6.84 0.03 14.48
C ILE A 275 6.58 -1.00 13.37
N ILE A 276 5.56 -1.84 13.56
CA ILE A 276 5.08 -2.75 12.52
C ILE A 276 3.74 -2.21 12.03
N MET A 277 3.65 -1.88 10.75
CA MET A 277 2.41 -1.42 10.13
C MET A 277 1.92 -2.43 9.11
N LYS A 278 0.68 -2.90 9.25
CA LYS A 278 -0.01 -3.71 8.25
C LYS A 278 -0.94 -2.83 7.43
N ASP A 279 -0.79 -2.83 6.11
CA ASP A 279 -1.78 -2.27 5.20
C ASP A 279 -2.56 -3.37 4.48
N LEU A 280 -3.29 -3.01 3.41
CA LEU A 280 -4.07 -3.96 2.61
C LEU A 280 -3.22 -5.07 2.00
N ASN A 281 -1.95 -4.81 1.72
CA ASN A 281 -1.13 -5.67 0.88
C ASN A 281 -0.01 -6.36 1.65
N ARG A 282 0.56 -5.71 2.69
CA ARG A 282 1.76 -6.21 3.35
C ARG A 282 2.00 -5.66 4.75
N PHE A 283 3.02 -6.22 5.39
CA PHE A 283 3.63 -5.67 6.60
C PHE A 283 4.85 -4.82 6.25
N HIS A 284 4.94 -3.67 6.87
CA HIS A 284 6.09 -2.77 6.87
C HIS A 284 6.71 -2.82 8.26
N HIS A 285 8.00 -3.16 8.34
CA HIS A 285 8.75 -3.14 9.61
C HIS A 285 9.65 -1.93 9.61
N PHE A 286 9.29 -0.95 10.42
CA PHE A 286 10.04 0.28 10.58
C PHE A 286 10.99 0.15 11.77
N SER A 287 12.26 0.46 11.53
CA SER A 287 13.30 0.43 12.56
C SER A 287 14.42 1.39 12.19
N ASN A 288 14.80 2.25 13.14
CA ASN A 288 15.92 3.17 13.01
C ASN A 288 15.95 3.97 11.69
N GLY A 289 14.80 4.51 11.29
CA GLY A 289 14.71 5.31 10.05
C GLY A 289 14.58 4.51 8.76
N ASN A 290 14.55 3.19 8.82
CA ASN A 290 14.43 2.31 7.65
C ASN A 290 13.12 1.53 7.69
N CYS A 291 12.68 1.05 6.52
CA CYS A 291 11.56 0.13 6.39
C CYS A 291 12.00 -1.17 5.70
N SER A 292 11.45 -2.31 6.11
CA SER A 292 11.70 -3.62 5.47
C SER A 292 11.35 -3.69 3.99
N CYS A 293 10.60 -2.73 3.47
CA CYS A 293 10.27 -2.66 2.05
C CYS A 293 11.38 -2.07 1.16
N GLY A 294 12.45 -1.51 1.75
CA GLY A 294 13.54 -0.87 1.00
C GLY A 294 13.09 0.32 0.15
N ASP A 295 12.05 1.04 0.58
CA ASP A 295 11.41 2.16 -0.14
C ASP A 295 10.83 1.79 -1.53
N TYR A 296 10.79 0.50 -1.89
CA TYR A 296 10.20 0.00 -3.14
C TYR A 296 8.66 0.16 -3.18
N SER A 297 8.03 0.69 -2.12
CA SER A 297 6.62 1.12 -2.15
C SER A 297 6.37 2.34 -3.04
N GLU A 298 7.42 3.08 -3.38
CA GLU A 298 7.35 4.52 -3.67
C GLU A 298 8.28 4.88 -4.83
N THR A 299 8.08 4.22 -5.97
CA THR A 299 8.65 4.74 -7.22
C THR A 299 8.17 6.19 -7.41
N HIS A 300 9.18 7.05 -7.56
CA HIS A 300 9.13 8.51 -7.53
C HIS A 300 8.21 9.12 -8.57
#